data_AF-A0AAU0VY39-F1
#
_entry.id   AF-A0AAU0VY39-F1
#
_cell.length_a   1.000
_cell.length_b   1.000
_cell.length_c   1.000
_cell.angle_alpha   90.00
_cell.angle_beta   90.00
_cell.angle_gamma   90.00
#
_symmetry.space_group_name_H-M   'P 1'
#
loop_
_entity.id
_entity.type
_entity.pdbx_description
1 polymer ?
#
loop_
_entity_poly.entity_id
_entity_poly.type
_entity_poly.pdbx_seq_one_letter_code
_entity_poly.pdbx_strand_id
1 'polypeptide(L)'
;MSKNEKKNRRRKSHAERERIKAKKATSGASYTSAQSGTAHRHQGPEIGPVDGSGFGTDRQAEMQTASALIGACVEKCRPCQASLADKVLAGDRLVVASLAGTVYSLLPSPGATCSPATRRFHTVAHDTGRPGYGPAVLAAVEELSQEDLEALLEDTLDLWAAAAGTAPAAEAGTPDQEAGEEERDTHRYAAASGTAYLMSAGIDQLLSVQEMQGLVEHAEKSAVSGDPVVCFLCDEPIDVTAESEVHVGVGTRTLAVDGRQLDTVQPVWTHPGCGRTRIWPWPELMAERQRRGLYVAPEDRQPEKPPVPGPRNADYTHFSVARQPGGGMVPLVLVEPGEPDEYGIEGYLAARLSEGFKPVDLGGGQPFPVLDGWHLRCERGRMVSVMRAGGGAWYRQEGGYATPGNWRQAARQRTALFLVVPAGTVGDREGDDWLAAVSRAAEAGHVLGGLVAVRGTLS
;
A
#
# COMPACT_ATOMS: atom_id res chain seq x y z
N MET A 1 6.72 68.38 -19.65
CA MET A 1 7.36 67.08 -19.30
C MET A 1 8.59 66.88 -20.17
N SER A 2 9.77 66.88 -19.55
CA SER A 2 11.08 66.88 -20.22
C SER A 2 11.37 65.51 -20.86
N LYS A 3 12.09 65.48 -21.99
CA LYS A 3 12.56 64.25 -22.66
C LYS A 3 13.36 63.32 -21.72
N ASN A 4 13.91 63.83 -20.62
CA ASN A 4 14.59 63.03 -19.60
C ASN A 4 13.64 62.19 -18.71
N GLU A 5 12.39 62.60 -18.58
CA GLU A 5 11.39 61.90 -17.75
C GLU A 5 10.84 60.65 -18.45
N LYS A 6 10.83 60.65 -19.79
CA LYS A 6 10.54 59.45 -20.59
C LYS A 6 11.69 58.44 -20.61
N LYS A 7 12.94 58.88 -20.37
CA LYS A 7 14.12 57.98 -20.37
C LYS A 7 14.28 57.20 -19.05
N ASN A 8 13.75 57.73 -17.94
CA ASN A 8 13.78 57.07 -16.62
C ASN A 8 12.62 56.08 -16.38
N ARG A 9 11.61 56.04 -17.26
CA ARG A 9 10.46 55.14 -17.11
C ARG A 9 10.73 53.67 -17.46
N ARG A 10 11.99 53.32 -17.80
CA ARG A 10 12.38 51.98 -18.31
C ARG A 10 13.54 51.30 -17.58
N ARG A 11 13.93 51.77 -16.39
CA ARG A 11 14.85 51.04 -15.51
C ARG A 11 14.11 50.70 -14.22
N LYS A 12 13.57 49.47 -14.16
CA LYS A 12 13.09 48.87 -12.91
C LYS A 12 14.12 49.08 -11.81
N SER A 13 13.67 49.46 -10.61
CA SER A 13 14.55 49.66 -9.46
C SER A 13 15.33 48.36 -9.18
N HIS A 14 16.55 48.48 -8.64
CA HIS A 14 17.38 47.32 -8.32
C HIS A 14 16.62 46.31 -7.44
N ALA A 15 15.88 46.81 -6.45
CA ALA A 15 15.05 45.99 -5.57
C ALA A 15 13.92 45.23 -6.28
N GLU A 16 13.27 45.84 -7.29
CA GLU A 16 12.22 45.16 -8.06
C GLU A 16 12.80 44.05 -8.95
N ARG A 17 13.99 44.27 -9.51
CA ARG A 17 14.71 43.24 -10.27
C ARG A 17 15.11 42.07 -9.37
N GLU A 18 15.60 42.34 -8.16
CA GLU A 18 15.92 41.30 -7.18
C GLU A 18 14.67 40.52 -6.74
N ARG A 19 13.52 41.17 -6.53
CA ARG A 19 12.25 40.45 -6.26
C ARG A 19 11.81 39.55 -7.40
N ILE A 20 11.94 40.00 -8.65
CA ILE A 20 11.60 39.19 -9.83
C ILE A 20 12.56 38.01 -9.97
N LYS A 21 13.86 38.21 -9.69
CA LYS A 21 14.85 37.13 -9.65
C LYS A 21 14.54 36.12 -8.55
N ALA A 22 14.20 36.56 -7.34
CA ALA A 22 13.79 35.67 -6.26
C ALA A 22 12.52 34.89 -6.62
N LYS A 23 11.51 35.55 -7.20
CA LYS A 23 10.29 34.87 -7.67
C LYS A 23 10.57 33.84 -8.75
N LYS A 24 11.45 34.14 -9.72
CA LYS A 24 11.97 33.19 -10.71
C LYS A 24 12.72 32.02 -10.05
N ALA A 25 13.53 32.30 -9.02
CA ALA A 25 14.30 31.28 -8.31
C ALA A 25 13.37 30.27 -7.62
N THR A 26 12.33 30.73 -6.92
CA THR A 26 11.38 29.88 -6.20
C THR A 26 10.41 29.12 -7.11
N SER A 27 10.00 29.69 -8.25
CA SER A 27 8.94 29.12 -9.11
C SER A 27 9.42 28.31 -10.31
N GLY A 28 10.69 28.45 -10.73
CA GLY A 28 11.13 27.91 -12.02
C GLY A 28 10.61 28.68 -13.24
N ALA A 29 9.89 29.80 -13.06
CA ALA A 29 9.29 30.51 -14.19
C ALA A 29 10.32 31.28 -15.04
N SER A 30 10.01 31.51 -16.32
CA SER A 30 10.80 32.42 -17.16
C SER A 30 10.86 33.83 -16.54
N TYR A 31 11.92 34.60 -16.82
CA TYR A 31 12.04 35.97 -16.30
C TYR A 31 10.84 36.84 -16.69
N THR A 32 10.34 36.67 -17.91
CA THR A 32 9.16 37.36 -18.43
C THR A 32 7.91 37.00 -17.64
N SER A 33 7.69 35.71 -17.32
CA SER A 33 6.55 35.23 -16.53
C SER A 33 6.61 35.68 -15.06
N ALA A 34 7.82 35.70 -14.47
CA ALA A 34 8.04 36.24 -13.13
C ALA A 34 7.81 37.76 -13.08
N GLN A 35 8.16 38.46 -14.16
CA GLN A 35 7.94 39.90 -14.34
C GLN A 35 6.47 40.26 -14.58
N SER A 36 5.70 39.44 -15.30
CA SER A 36 4.26 39.66 -15.58
C SER A 36 3.34 39.18 -14.45
N GLY A 37 3.88 38.51 -13.44
CA GLY A 37 3.10 38.00 -12.31
C GLY A 37 2.42 36.65 -12.56
N THR A 38 2.63 36.04 -13.72
CA THR A 38 2.06 34.75 -14.14
C THR A 38 3.01 33.57 -13.84
N ALA A 39 3.83 33.69 -12.79
CA ALA A 39 4.72 32.61 -12.38
C ALA A 39 3.90 31.49 -11.72
N HIS A 40 4.02 30.28 -12.25
CA HIS A 40 3.36 29.11 -11.67
C HIS A 40 3.99 28.79 -10.30
N ARG A 41 3.20 28.20 -9.40
CA ARG A 41 3.69 27.70 -8.13
C ARG A 41 3.14 26.30 -7.96
N HIS A 42 4.04 25.34 -7.80
CA HIS A 42 3.69 23.94 -7.64
C HIS A 42 3.88 23.55 -6.18
N GLN A 43 2.91 22.84 -5.62
CA GLN A 43 3.00 22.34 -4.24
C GLN A 43 3.51 20.91 -4.28
N GLY A 44 4.78 20.72 -3.93
CA GLY A 44 5.36 19.39 -3.72
C GLY A 44 5.32 18.95 -2.26
N PRO A 45 5.81 17.73 -1.95
CA PRO A 45 5.93 17.25 -0.58
C PRO A 45 6.80 18.20 0.26
N GLU A 46 6.44 18.41 1.52
CA GLU A 46 7.25 19.21 2.45
C GLU A 46 8.50 18.41 2.86
N ILE A 47 9.58 18.57 2.10
CA ILE A 47 10.88 17.97 2.39
C ILE A 47 11.74 19.04 3.08
N GLY A 48 12.11 18.78 4.34
CA GLY A 48 13.03 19.63 5.10
C GLY A 48 14.45 19.61 4.51
N PRO A 49 15.36 20.50 4.98
CA PRO A 49 16.77 20.43 4.61
C PRO A 49 17.35 19.05 4.95
N VAL A 50 18.20 18.53 4.06
CA VAL A 50 18.90 17.26 4.27
C VAL A 50 20.18 17.54 5.04
N ASP A 51 20.35 16.84 6.17
CA ASP A 51 21.60 16.82 6.92
C ASP A 51 22.59 15.86 6.25
N GLY A 52 23.74 16.38 5.83
CA GLY A 52 24.78 15.62 5.16
C GLY A 52 25.53 14.64 6.05
N SER A 53 25.35 14.70 7.39
CA SER A 53 26.07 13.84 8.33
C SER A 53 25.84 12.34 8.04
N GLY A 54 24.61 11.96 7.67
CA GLY A 54 24.26 10.60 7.22
C GLY A 54 24.94 10.19 5.91
N PHE A 55 25.39 11.15 5.11
CA PHE A 55 26.14 10.97 3.86
C PHE A 55 27.66 11.18 4.02
N GLY A 56 28.16 11.32 5.26
CA GLY A 56 29.58 11.51 5.54
C GLY A 56 30.12 12.91 5.20
N THR A 57 29.25 13.92 5.13
CA THR A 57 29.63 15.33 4.91
C THR A 57 29.04 16.23 6.01
N ASP A 58 29.65 17.39 6.23
CA ASP A 58 29.23 18.39 7.23
C ASP A 58 28.30 19.48 6.64
N ARG A 59 28.01 19.41 5.33
CA ARG A 59 27.14 20.37 4.63
C ARG A 59 25.68 19.95 4.67
N GLN A 60 24.78 20.94 4.66
CA GLN A 60 23.34 20.74 4.52
C GLN A 60 22.87 21.17 3.13
N ALA A 61 21.84 20.50 2.61
CA ALA A 61 21.24 20.83 1.33
C ALA A 61 19.77 21.24 1.47
N GLU A 62 19.41 22.35 0.83
CA GLU A 62 18.04 22.88 0.80
C GLU A 62 17.17 22.13 -0.22
N MET A 63 16.07 21.54 0.24
CA MET A 63 15.19 20.70 -0.59
C MET A 63 14.03 21.45 -1.24
N GLN A 64 13.88 22.76 -1.02
CA GLN A 64 12.72 23.51 -1.53
C GLN A 64 12.60 23.47 -3.07
N THR A 65 13.73 23.53 -3.78
CA THR A 65 13.73 23.45 -5.26
C THR A 65 13.35 22.06 -5.75
N ALA A 66 13.83 21.01 -5.07
CA ALA A 66 13.48 19.61 -5.34
C ALA A 66 11.99 19.33 -5.06
N SER A 67 11.46 19.80 -3.93
CA SER A 67 10.04 19.73 -3.61
C SER A 67 9.18 20.40 -4.70
N ALA A 68 9.53 21.64 -5.09
CA ALA A 68 8.81 22.33 -6.17
C ALA A 68 8.91 21.58 -7.52
N LEU A 69 10.02 20.91 -7.80
CA LEU A 69 10.21 20.09 -8.99
C LEU A 69 9.27 18.87 -8.98
N ILE A 70 9.18 18.14 -7.86
CA ILE A 70 8.23 17.03 -7.70
C ILE A 70 6.79 17.53 -7.91
N GLY A 71 6.39 18.65 -7.30
CA GLY A 71 5.06 19.23 -7.51
C GLY A 71 4.79 19.57 -8.98
N ALA A 72 5.79 20.12 -9.70
CA ALA A 72 5.68 20.38 -11.13
C ALA A 72 5.55 19.10 -11.96
N CYS A 73 6.18 18.00 -11.53
CA CYS A 73 6.03 16.66 -12.12
C CYS A 73 4.62 16.12 -11.95
N VAL A 74 4.08 16.16 -10.73
CA VAL A 74 2.70 15.74 -10.41
C VAL A 74 1.66 16.52 -11.22
N GLU A 75 1.81 17.84 -11.31
CA GLU A 75 0.93 18.71 -12.09
C GLU A 75 1.22 18.68 -13.61
N LYS A 76 2.17 17.85 -14.06
CA LYS A 76 2.57 17.69 -15.48
C LYS A 76 2.99 19.01 -16.17
N CYS A 77 3.52 19.97 -15.41
CA CYS A 77 3.93 21.28 -15.92
C CYS A 77 5.35 21.28 -16.54
N ARG A 78 5.46 20.79 -17.79
CA ARG A 78 6.75 20.62 -18.51
C ARG A 78 7.70 21.85 -18.49
N PRO A 79 7.25 23.11 -18.67
CA PRO A 79 8.16 24.26 -18.63
C PRO A 79 8.79 24.50 -17.26
N CYS A 80 8.03 24.28 -16.18
CA CYS A 80 8.54 24.41 -14.82
C CYS A 80 9.39 23.22 -14.41
N GLN A 81 9.05 22.01 -14.85
CA GLN A 81 9.89 20.81 -14.68
C GLN A 81 11.29 21.05 -15.25
N ALA A 82 11.40 21.43 -16.52
CA ALA A 82 12.69 21.68 -17.16
C ALA A 82 13.52 22.75 -16.41
N SER A 83 12.91 23.91 -16.10
CA SER A 83 13.65 24.97 -15.40
C SER A 83 14.01 24.65 -13.94
N LEU A 84 13.25 23.78 -13.26
CA LEU A 84 13.55 23.36 -11.90
C LEU A 84 14.56 22.21 -11.88
N ALA A 85 14.49 21.27 -12.83
CA ALA A 85 15.47 20.23 -13.05
C ALA A 85 16.86 20.84 -13.28
N ASP A 86 16.98 21.83 -14.18
CA ASP A 86 18.24 22.55 -14.43
C ASP A 86 18.86 23.11 -13.14
N LYS A 87 18.03 23.61 -12.21
CA LYS A 87 18.50 24.18 -10.94
C LYS A 87 18.91 23.10 -9.93
N VAL A 88 18.20 21.98 -9.89
CA VAL A 88 18.55 20.83 -9.04
C VAL A 88 19.88 20.25 -9.51
N LEU A 89 20.05 20.06 -10.82
CA LEU A 89 21.26 19.50 -11.43
C LEU A 89 22.48 20.42 -11.27
N ALA A 90 22.29 21.74 -11.33
CA ALA A 90 23.33 22.74 -11.07
C ALA A 90 23.60 23.00 -9.57
N GLY A 91 22.80 22.40 -8.68
CA GLY A 91 22.86 22.59 -7.23
C GLY A 91 23.76 21.58 -6.52
N ASP A 92 23.51 21.37 -5.23
CA ASP A 92 24.23 20.38 -4.43
C ASP A 92 23.79 18.95 -4.81
N ARG A 93 24.76 18.09 -5.12
CA ARG A 93 24.54 16.67 -5.44
C ARG A 93 23.90 15.89 -4.28
N LEU A 94 24.02 16.38 -3.05
CA LEU A 94 23.32 15.84 -1.89
C LEU A 94 21.80 15.84 -2.06
N VAL A 95 21.24 16.80 -2.80
CA VAL A 95 19.80 16.83 -3.15
C VAL A 95 19.42 15.62 -3.99
N VAL A 96 20.17 15.34 -5.06
CA VAL A 96 19.90 14.21 -5.95
C VAL A 96 20.16 12.88 -5.25
N ALA A 97 21.23 12.79 -4.46
CA ALA A 97 21.55 11.62 -3.64
C ALA A 97 20.44 11.31 -2.63
N SER A 98 19.87 12.33 -1.99
CA SER A 98 18.74 12.15 -1.08
C SER A 98 17.48 11.72 -1.83
N LEU A 99 17.10 12.41 -2.92
CA LEU A 99 15.90 12.06 -3.68
C LEU A 99 15.95 10.63 -4.24
N ALA A 100 17.04 10.31 -4.94
CA ALA A 100 17.21 9.02 -5.59
C ALA A 100 17.48 7.92 -4.56
N GLY A 101 18.28 8.21 -3.52
CA GLY A 101 18.56 7.27 -2.44
C GLY A 101 17.29 6.84 -1.71
N THR A 102 16.40 7.78 -1.37
CA THR A 102 15.11 7.47 -0.72
C THR A 102 14.22 6.57 -1.58
N VAL A 103 14.19 6.78 -2.90
CA VAL A 103 13.37 5.98 -3.80
C VAL A 103 13.99 4.60 -4.02
N TYR A 104 15.27 4.56 -4.42
CA TYR A 104 15.92 3.31 -4.83
C TYR A 104 16.39 2.43 -3.67
N SER A 105 16.46 2.95 -2.44
CA SER A 105 16.66 2.11 -1.26
C SER A 105 15.45 1.23 -0.94
N LEU A 106 14.26 1.66 -1.35
CA LEU A 106 13.00 0.98 -1.08
C LEU A 106 12.57 0.05 -2.23
N LEU A 107 13.14 0.22 -3.42
CA LEU A 107 12.78 -0.57 -4.59
C LEU A 107 13.65 -1.83 -4.71
N PRO A 108 13.06 -3.01 -4.94
CA PRO A 108 13.83 -4.26 -5.15
C PRO A 108 14.58 -4.27 -6.49
N SER A 109 14.17 -3.42 -7.44
CA SER A 109 14.80 -3.25 -8.76
C SER A 109 14.62 -1.80 -9.22
N PRO A 110 15.56 -1.22 -9.99
CA PRO A 110 15.45 0.14 -10.51
C PRO A 110 14.32 0.28 -11.53
N GLY A 111 13.81 -0.81 -12.12
CA GLY A 111 12.86 -0.80 -13.23
C GLY A 111 13.54 -0.79 -14.60
N ALA A 112 12.93 -1.47 -15.57
CA ALA A 112 13.51 -1.68 -16.91
C ALA A 112 13.57 -0.42 -17.78
N THR A 113 12.66 0.54 -17.54
CA THR A 113 12.60 1.82 -18.26
C THR A 113 13.62 2.83 -17.76
N CYS A 114 14.22 2.58 -16.59
CA CYS A 114 15.23 3.46 -16.04
C CYS A 114 16.50 3.44 -16.88
N SER A 115 17.23 4.54 -16.84
CA SER A 115 18.48 4.68 -17.56
C SER A 115 19.56 3.70 -17.06
N PRO A 116 20.58 3.40 -17.88
CA PRO A 116 21.73 2.62 -17.44
C PRO A 116 22.42 3.20 -16.20
N ALA A 117 22.43 4.53 -16.04
CA ALA A 117 22.98 5.21 -14.89
C ALA A 117 22.20 4.87 -13.61
N THR A 118 20.88 4.96 -13.67
CA THR A 118 19.98 4.60 -12.58
C THR A 118 20.12 3.15 -12.15
N ARG A 119 20.29 2.22 -13.11
CA ARG A 119 20.54 0.82 -12.77
C ARG A 119 21.84 0.61 -11.99
N ARG A 120 22.93 1.28 -12.40
CA ARG A 120 24.22 1.24 -11.67
C ARG A 120 24.10 1.89 -10.29
N PHE A 121 23.34 2.97 -10.19
CA PHE A 121 23.10 3.66 -8.92
C PHE A 121 22.29 2.78 -7.94
N HIS A 122 21.26 2.09 -8.43
CA HIS A 122 20.42 1.22 -7.60
C HIS A 122 21.20 0.13 -6.87
N THR A 123 22.22 -0.46 -7.47
CA THR A 123 23.02 -1.48 -6.77
C THR A 123 23.73 -0.92 -5.53
N VAL A 124 24.01 0.39 -5.50
CA VAL A 124 24.59 1.08 -4.34
C VAL A 124 23.49 1.54 -3.38
N ALA A 125 22.38 2.08 -3.90
CA ALA A 125 21.28 2.59 -3.10
C ALA A 125 20.45 1.49 -2.41
N HIS A 126 20.39 0.28 -2.96
CA HIS A 126 19.63 -0.84 -2.41
C HIS A 126 20.36 -1.56 -1.26
N ASP A 127 21.68 -1.47 -1.18
CA ASP A 127 22.51 -2.08 -0.15
C ASP A 127 22.54 -1.25 1.15
N THR A 128 21.36 -1.04 1.73
CA THR A 128 21.15 -0.21 2.93
C THR A 128 21.83 -0.76 4.19
N GLY A 129 22.14 -2.06 4.21
CA GLY A 129 22.88 -2.72 5.30
C GLY A 129 24.39 -2.48 5.27
N ARG A 130 24.92 -1.84 4.22
CA ARG A 130 26.35 -1.58 4.07
C ARG A 130 26.87 -0.58 5.12
N PRO A 131 27.95 -0.90 5.85
CA PRO A 131 28.66 0.10 6.64
C PRO A 131 29.12 1.26 5.74
N GLY A 132 28.65 2.48 6.05
CA GLY A 132 28.90 3.66 5.22
C GLY A 132 27.97 3.78 4.00
N TYR A 133 26.74 3.24 4.08
CA TYR A 133 25.70 3.37 3.06
C TYR A 133 25.54 4.80 2.52
N GLY A 134 25.21 5.77 3.36
CA GLY A 134 25.01 7.16 2.91
C GLY A 134 26.24 7.76 2.21
N PRO A 135 27.46 7.66 2.75
CA PRO A 135 28.67 8.04 2.03
C PRO A 135 28.82 7.37 0.66
N ALA A 136 28.49 6.09 0.53
CA ALA A 136 28.55 5.37 -0.75
C ALA A 136 27.50 5.88 -1.75
N VAL A 137 26.29 6.22 -1.30
CA VAL A 137 25.23 6.79 -2.13
C VAL A 137 25.61 8.18 -2.66
N LEU A 138 26.13 9.06 -1.80
CA LEU A 138 26.59 10.38 -2.24
C LEU A 138 27.75 10.27 -3.23
N ALA A 139 28.74 9.43 -2.94
CA ALA A 139 29.86 9.18 -3.85
C ALA A 139 29.39 8.68 -5.22
N ALA A 140 28.43 7.75 -5.25
CA ALA A 140 27.87 7.24 -6.50
C ALA A 140 27.22 8.35 -7.35
N VAL A 141 26.55 9.33 -6.74
CA VAL A 141 25.97 10.49 -7.45
C VAL A 141 27.03 11.51 -7.87
N GLU A 142 28.06 11.73 -7.06
CA GLU A 142 29.16 12.66 -7.36
C GLU A 142 30.05 12.16 -8.51
N GLU A 143 30.13 10.84 -8.72
CA GLU A 143 30.86 10.21 -9.83
C GLU A 143 30.10 10.22 -11.17
N LEU A 144 28.79 10.50 -11.18
CA LEU A 144 28.00 10.53 -12.41
C LEU A 144 28.36 11.71 -13.31
N SER A 145 28.42 11.43 -14.61
CA SER A 145 28.44 12.47 -15.64
C SER A 145 27.17 13.33 -15.56
N GLN A 146 27.20 14.52 -16.17
CA GLN A 146 26.02 15.40 -16.20
C GLN A 146 24.81 14.73 -16.88
N GLU A 147 25.05 13.99 -17.96
CA GLU A 147 24.02 13.23 -18.69
C GLU A 147 23.44 12.08 -17.86
N ASP A 148 24.31 11.32 -17.16
CA ASP A 148 23.88 10.22 -16.30
C ASP A 148 23.11 10.73 -15.07
N LEU A 149 23.46 11.91 -14.54
CA LEU A 149 22.75 12.55 -13.44
C LEU A 149 21.38 13.07 -13.87
N GLU A 150 21.28 13.65 -15.06
CA GLU A 150 20.02 14.07 -15.66
C GLU A 150 19.06 12.88 -15.78
N ALA A 151 19.56 11.76 -16.31
CA ALA A 151 18.79 10.54 -16.45
C ALA A 151 18.37 9.97 -15.08
N LEU A 152 19.27 9.95 -14.09
CA LEU A 152 18.92 9.52 -12.73
C LEU A 152 17.83 10.40 -12.11
N LEU A 153 17.92 11.72 -12.27
CA LEU A 153 16.94 12.65 -11.74
C LEU A 153 15.57 12.47 -12.42
N GLU A 154 15.54 12.32 -13.74
CA GLU A 154 14.30 12.07 -14.49
C GLU A 154 13.61 10.78 -14.04
N ASP A 155 14.34 9.66 -14.01
CA ASP A 155 13.82 8.37 -13.55
C ASP A 155 13.28 8.45 -12.11
N THR A 156 14.01 9.14 -11.23
CA THR A 156 13.60 9.36 -9.84
C THR A 156 12.30 10.16 -9.75
N LEU A 157 12.15 11.21 -10.57
CA LEU A 157 10.97 12.08 -10.56
C LEU A 157 9.71 11.40 -11.09
N ASP A 158 9.85 10.50 -12.07
CA ASP A 158 8.73 9.70 -12.56
C ASP A 158 8.15 8.82 -11.44
N LEU A 159 9.01 8.26 -10.58
CA LEU A 159 8.60 7.47 -9.42
C LEU A 159 7.93 8.33 -8.33
N TRP A 160 8.46 9.53 -8.06
CA TRP A 160 7.81 10.48 -7.15
C TRP A 160 6.45 10.95 -7.67
N ALA A 161 6.32 11.19 -8.97
CA ALA A 161 5.06 11.60 -9.59
C ALA A 161 4.02 10.48 -9.56
N ALA A 162 4.43 9.23 -9.76
CA ALA A 162 3.57 8.07 -9.61
C ALA A 162 3.05 7.92 -8.16
N ALA A 163 3.92 8.09 -7.17
CA ALA A 163 3.57 7.96 -5.75
C ALA A 163 2.58 9.04 -5.26
N ALA A 164 2.57 10.23 -5.85
CA ALA A 164 1.72 11.35 -5.45
C ALA A 164 0.33 11.41 -6.14
N GLY A 165 0.04 10.49 -7.07
CA GLY A 165 -1.20 10.46 -7.86
C GLY A 165 -2.47 9.99 -7.12
N THR A 166 -2.40 9.72 -5.82
CA THR A 166 -3.49 9.14 -5.02
C THR A 166 -4.32 10.20 -4.29
N ALA A 167 -5.30 10.78 -4.99
CA ALA A 167 -6.49 11.38 -4.38
C ALA A 167 -7.71 11.22 -5.32
N PRO A 168 -8.76 10.47 -4.95
CA PRO A 168 -9.93 10.33 -5.82
C PRO A 168 -10.83 11.56 -5.73
N ALA A 169 -11.05 12.22 -6.88
CA ALA A 169 -12.19 13.11 -7.08
C ALA A 169 -13.41 12.26 -7.43
N ALA A 170 -14.49 12.49 -6.68
CA ALA A 170 -15.77 11.81 -6.84
C ALA A 170 -16.41 12.16 -8.19
N GLU A 171 -16.77 11.13 -8.97
CA GLU A 171 -17.85 11.25 -9.95
C GLU A 171 -18.79 10.05 -9.87
N ALA A 172 -20.08 10.40 -9.81
CA ALA A 172 -21.21 9.51 -9.72
C ALA A 172 -21.55 8.93 -11.10
N GLY A 173 -21.90 7.65 -11.13
CA GLY A 173 -22.48 7.02 -12.32
C GLY A 173 -22.92 5.59 -12.01
N THR A 174 -24.22 5.41 -11.80
CA THR A 174 -24.88 4.09 -11.92
C THR A 174 -24.95 3.71 -13.41
N PRO A 175 -24.87 2.41 -13.75
CA PRO A 175 -26.12 1.73 -14.08
C PRO A 175 -26.20 0.29 -13.59
N ASP A 176 -27.45 -0.16 -13.57
CA ASP A 176 -27.96 -1.45 -13.10
C ASP A 176 -28.07 -2.46 -14.28
N GLN A 177 -28.01 -3.75 -13.92
CA GLN A 177 -28.44 -4.95 -14.66
C GLN A 177 -27.70 -5.41 -15.94
N GLU A 178 -26.97 -6.51 -15.81
CA GLU A 178 -27.39 -7.83 -16.34
C GLU A 178 -26.71 -8.96 -15.55
N ALA A 179 -27.49 -9.65 -14.74
CA ALA A 179 -27.06 -10.81 -13.95
C ALA A 179 -27.27 -12.09 -14.77
N GLY A 180 -26.19 -12.81 -15.03
CA GLY A 180 -26.22 -14.16 -15.58
C GLY A 180 -24.88 -14.54 -16.19
N GLU A 181 -24.10 -15.34 -15.45
CA GLU A 181 -22.85 -16.02 -15.86
C GLU A 181 -21.49 -15.34 -15.55
N GLU A 182 -21.45 -14.12 -15.00
CA GLU A 182 -20.21 -13.44 -14.56
C GLU A 182 -19.82 -13.68 -13.08
N GLU A 183 -20.11 -14.86 -12.52
CA GLU A 183 -19.50 -15.28 -11.24
C GLU A 183 -18.06 -15.83 -11.44
N ARG A 184 -17.37 -15.33 -12.47
CA ARG A 184 -15.96 -15.64 -12.78
C ARG A 184 -15.10 -14.44 -12.41
N ASP A 185 -14.67 -14.50 -11.15
CA ASP A 185 -13.31 -14.17 -10.74
C ASP A 185 -12.99 -12.66 -10.72
N THR A 186 -13.60 -11.94 -9.77
CA THR A 186 -13.36 -10.51 -9.44
C THR A 186 -11.90 -10.16 -9.13
N HIS A 187 -11.01 -11.15 -9.06
CA HIS A 187 -9.58 -11.01 -8.81
C HIS A 187 -8.71 -11.60 -9.93
N ARG A 188 -9.31 -11.89 -11.10
CA ARG A 188 -8.63 -12.35 -12.30
C ARG A 188 -8.39 -11.17 -13.24
N TYR A 189 -7.13 -10.85 -13.45
CA TYR A 189 -6.71 -9.85 -14.41
C TYR A 189 -6.25 -10.55 -15.69
N ALA A 190 -6.90 -10.26 -16.80
CA ALA A 190 -6.49 -10.76 -18.10
C ALA A 190 -5.37 -9.88 -18.66
N ALA A 191 -4.24 -10.49 -19.01
CA ALA A 191 -3.15 -9.80 -19.70
C ALA A 191 -3.23 -9.96 -21.23
N ALA A 192 -2.49 -9.12 -21.94
CA ALA A 192 -2.44 -9.13 -23.41
C ALA A 192 -1.82 -10.41 -23.99
N SER A 193 -0.99 -11.10 -23.21
CA SER A 193 -0.40 -12.42 -23.53
C SER A 193 -1.42 -13.56 -23.57
N GLY A 194 -2.61 -13.37 -22.99
CA GLY A 194 -3.58 -14.44 -22.75
C GLY A 194 -3.40 -15.12 -21.38
N THR A 195 -2.38 -14.74 -20.61
CA THR A 195 -2.14 -15.23 -19.25
C THR A 195 -3.08 -14.56 -18.26
N ALA A 196 -3.64 -15.36 -17.36
CA ALA A 196 -4.48 -14.87 -16.29
C ALA A 196 -3.66 -14.62 -15.01
N TYR A 197 -3.76 -13.43 -14.46
CA TYR A 197 -3.16 -13.08 -13.18
C TYR A 197 -4.22 -13.18 -12.10
N LEU A 198 -4.10 -14.18 -11.23
CA LEU A 198 -4.97 -14.31 -10.07
C LEU A 198 -4.35 -13.54 -8.92
N MET A 199 -5.15 -12.70 -8.26
CA MET A 199 -4.73 -11.96 -7.09
C MET A 199 -5.47 -12.43 -5.83
N SER A 200 -4.83 -12.26 -4.68
CA SER A 200 -5.46 -12.59 -3.39
C SER A 200 -6.73 -11.78 -3.18
N ALA A 201 -7.74 -12.40 -2.58
CA ALA A 201 -8.81 -11.63 -1.95
C ALA A 201 -8.18 -10.67 -0.92
N GLY A 202 -8.69 -9.44 -0.86
CA GLY A 202 -8.20 -8.39 0.06
C GLY A 202 -6.93 -7.65 -0.38
N ILE A 203 -6.31 -8.01 -1.51
CA ILE A 203 -5.14 -7.26 -2.03
C ILE A 203 -5.48 -5.78 -2.30
N ASP A 204 -6.75 -5.48 -2.60
CA ASP A 204 -7.30 -4.14 -2.82
C ASP A 204 -7.30 -3.27 -1.57
N GLN A 205 -7.07 -3.86 -0.39
CA GLN A 205 -6.89 -3.14 0.87
C GLN A 205 -5.45 -2.68 1.07
N LEU A 206 -4.50 -3.25 0.33
CA LEU A 206 -3.08 -2.98 0.44
C LEU A 206 -2.52 -2.25 -0.77
N LEU A 207 -3.12 -2.47 -1.94
CA LEU A 207 -2.72 -1.88 -3.22
C LEU A 207 -3.91 -1.21 -3.89
N SER A 208 -3.66 -0.05 -4.50
CA SER A 208 -4.59 0.60 -5.42
C SER A 208 -4.77 -0.22 -6.71
N VAL A 209 -5.85 0.07 -7.43
CA VAL A 209 -6.12 -0.54 -8.75
C VAL A 209 -4.98 -0.31 -9.73
N GLN A 210 -4.36 0.87 -9.68
CA GLN A 210 -3.24 1.23 -10.55
C GLN A 210 -1.97 0.44 -10.19
N GLU A 211 -1.69 0.23 -8.90
CA GLU A 211 -0.57 -0.61 -8.46
C GLU A 211 -0.79 -2.07 -8.86
N MET A 212 -2.00 -2.61 -8.69
CA MET A 212 -2.33 -3.97 -9.15
C MET A 212 -2.15 -4.13 -10.66
N GLN A 213 -2.62 -3.17 -11.47
CA GLN A 213 -2.38 -3.19 -12.92
C GLN A 213 -0.89 -3.07 -13.25
N GLY A 214 -0.15 -2.22 -12.52
CA GLY A 214 1.29 -2.07 -12.65
C GLY A 214 2.06 -3.36 -12.40
N LEU A 215 1.60 -4.22 -11.47
CA LEU A 215 2.17 -5.55 -11.25
C LEU A 215 2.04 -6.42 -12.51
N VAL A 216 0.83 -6.50 -13.09
CA VAL A 216 0.59 -7.30 -14.32
C VAL A 216 1.47 -6.81 -15.47
N GLU A 217 1.50 -5.49 -15.69
CA GLU A 217 2.34 -4.90 -16.73
C GLU A 217 3.84 -5.16 -16.49
N HIS A 218 4.28 -5.12 -15.23
CA HIS A 218 5.66 -5.40 -14.88
C HIS A 218 6.01 -6.84 -15.27
N ALA A 219 5.19 -7.82 -14.89
CA ALA A 219 5.45 -9.23 -15.21
C ALA A 219 5.54 -9.50 -16.72
N GLU A 220 4.63 -8.92 -17.51
CA GLU A 220 4.63 -9.02 -18.97
C GLU A 220 5.86 -8.37 -19.62
N LYS A 221 6.21 -7.15 -19.20
CA LYS A 221 7.39 -6.43 -19.71
C LYS A 221 8.68 -7.16 -19.38
N SER A 222 8.79 -7.65 -18.15
CA SER A 222 9.92 -8.44 -17.63
C SER A 222 10.20 -9.67 -18.49
N ALA A 223 9.17 -10.45 -18.83
CA ALA A 223 9.31 -11.61 -19.69
C ALA A 223 9.78 -11.26 -21.11
N VAL A 224 9.23 -10.19 -21.72
CA VAL A 224 9.67 -9.72 -23.05
C VAL A 224 11.13 -9.24 -23.04
N SER A 225 11.58 -8.65 -21.94
CA SER A 225 12.97 -8.18 -21.80
C SER A 225 14.00 -9.27 -21.49
N GLY A 226 13.56 -10.52 -21.27
CA GLY A 226 14.44 -11.63 -20.90
C GLY A 226 14.88 -11.62 -19.44
N ASP A 227 14.17 -10.88 -18.57
CA ASP A 227 14.37 -10.85 -17.12
C ASP A 227 13.05 -11.22 -16.43
N PRO A 228 12.65 -12.50 -16.46
CA PRO A 228 11.34 -12.93 -16.02
C PRO A 228 11.13 -12.71 -14.52
N VAL A 229 9.87 -12.48 -14.12
CA VAL A 229 9.53 -12.51 -12.69
C VAL A 229 9.82 -13.90 -12.12
N VAL A 230 10.33 -13.93 -10.89
CA VAL A 230 10.79 -15.17 -10.24
C VAL A 230 9.76 -15.63 -9.22
N CYS A 231 9.46 -16.93 -9.21
CA CYS A 231 8.58 -17.52 -8.23
C CYS A 231 9.23 -17.48 -6.84
N PHE A 232 8.57 -16.81 -5.91
CA PHE A 232 9.06 -16.62 -4.55
C PHE A 232 9.12 -17.92 -3.74
N LEU A 233 8.52 -19.01 -4.21
CA LEU A 233 8.42 -20.29 -3.50
C LEU A 233 9.24 -21.43 -4.14
N CYS A 234 10.00 -21.15 -5.20
CA CYS A 234 10.98 -22.10 -5.74
C CYS A 234 12.23 -21.44 -6.34
N ASP A 235 12.30 -20.11 -6.41
CA ASP A 235 13.38 -19.32 -7.04
C ASP A 235 13.55 -19.59 -8.55
N GLU A 236 12.60 -20.29 -9.18
CA GLU A 236 12.58 -20.51 -10.62
C GLU A 236 11.84 -19.36 -11.34
N PRO A 237 12.28 -18.98 -12.55
CA PRO A 237 11.54 -18.08 -13.43
C PRO A 237 10.08 -18.51 -13.67
N ILE A 238 9.19 -17.54 -13.78
CA ILE A 238 7.81 -17.72 -14.25
C ILE A 238 7.77 -17.31 -15.71
N ASP A 239 7.40 -18.23 -16.59
CA ASP A 239 7.21 -17.93 -18.00
C ASP A 239 5.77 -17.45 -18.21
N VAL A 240 5.55 -16.16 -18.00
CA VAL A 240 4.22 -15.54 -18.14
C VAL A 240 3.68 -15.62 -19.57
N THR A 241 4.48 -16.00 -20.56
CA THR A 241 4.00 -16.18 -21.95
C THR A 241 3.57 -17.61 -22.24
N ALA A 242 4.02 -18.58 -21.45
CA ALA A 242 3.70 -20.00 -21.58
C ALA A 242 2.70 -20.48 -20.52
N GLU A 243 2.68 -19.87 -19.33
CA GLU A 243 1.77 -20.21 -18.26
C GLU A 243 0.36 -19.69 -18.54
N SER A 244 -0.66 -20.55 -18.41
CA SER A 244 -2.06 -20.10 -18.55
C SER A 244 -2.51 -19.20 -17.40
N GLU A 245 -1.79 -19.25 -16.27
CA GLU A 245 -2.15 -18.56 -15.05
C GLU A 245 -0.91 -18.27 -14.20
N VAL A 246 -0.88 -17.11 -13.55
CA VAL A 246 0.14 -16.70 -12.59
C VAL A 246 -0.55 -16.22 -11.32
N HIS A 247 -0.07 -16.67 -10.17
CA HIS A 247 -0.61 -16.27 -8.89
C HIS A 247 0.20 -15.10 -8.31
N VAL A 248 -0.51 -14.07 -7.85
CA VAL A 248 0.05 -12.87 -7.25
C VAL A 248 -0.51 -12.70 -5.85
N GLY A 249 0.36 -12.90 -4.86
CA GLY A 249 0.12 -12.50 -3.48
C GLY A 249 0.86 -11.21 -3.14
N VAL A 250 0.81 -10.85 -1.86
CA VAL A 250 1.68 -9.80 -1.31
C VAL A 250 2.22 -10.22 0.04
N GLY A 251 3.46 -9.84 0.33
CA GLY A 251 4.10 -9.95 1.64
C GLY A 251 4.01 -8.61 2.36
N THR A 252 3.55 -8.61 3.61
CA THR A 252 3.56 -7.43 4.48
C THR A 252 4.74 -7.51 5.43
N ARG A 253 5.57 -6.46 5.45
CA ARG A 253 6.76 -6.36 6.30
C ARG A 253 6.84 -4.99 6.94
N THR A 254 7.00 -4.94 8.25
CA THR A 254 7.32 -3.69 8.95
C THR A 254 8.84 -3.51 8.98
N LEU A 255 9.32 -2.38 8.47
CA LEU A 255 10.73 -2.00 8.44
C LEU A 255 11.00 -0.86 9.43
N ALA A 256 12.09 -0.97 10.19
CA ALA A 256 12.59 0.13 11.00
C ALA A 256 13.53 1.01 10.18
N VAL A 257 13.10 2.21 9.82
CA VAL A 257 13.89 3.21 9.08
C VAL A 257 13.98 4.47 9.92
N ASP A 258 15.20 4.87 10.30
CA ASP A 258 15.46 6.06 11.13
C ASP A 258 14.66 6.09 12.45
N GLY A 259 14.48 4.92 13.06
CA GLY A 259 13.70 4.77 14.30
C GLY A 259 12.18 4.88 14.11
N ARG A 260 11.69 4.99 12.88
CA ARG A 260 10.27 4.88 12.51
C ARG A 260 9.98 3.48 11.98
N GLN A 261 8.80 2.96 12.31
CA GLN A 261 8.28 1.74 11.72
C GLN A 261 7.50 2.11 10.46
N LEU A 262 7.85 1.48 9.34
CA LEU A 262 7.20 1.64 8.04
C LEU A 262 6.66 0.29 7.58
N ASP A 263 5.35 0.20 7.41
CA ASP A 263 4.74 -0.98 6.82
C ASP A 263 4.94 -0.95 5.31
N THR A 264 5.50 -2.03 4.78
CA THR A 264 5.80 -2.21 3.36
C THR A 264 5.08 -3.42 2.82
N VAL A 265 4.69 -3.34 1.55
CA VAL A 265 3.98 -4.39 0.82
C VAL A 265 4.85 -4.78 -0.37
N GLN A 266 5.18 -6.06 -0.50
CA GLN A 266 5.98 -6.60 -1.59
C GLN A 266 5.16 -7.59 -2.41
N PRO A 267 5.16 -7.54 -3.75
CA PRO A 267 4.49 -8.55 -4.56
C PRO A 267 5.17 -9.92 -4.40
N VAL A 268 4.35 -10.96 -4.28
CA VAL A 268 4.79 -12.35 -4.15
C VAL A 268 4.26 -13.11 -5.37
N TRP A 269 5.14 -13.30 -6.35
CA TRP A 269 4.85 -14.06 -7.57
C TRP A 269 5.01 -15.55 -7.31
N THR A 270 4.04 -16.36 -7.73
CA THR A 270 4.15 -17.83 -7.61
C THR A 270 3.56 -18.55 -8.81
N HIS A 271 4.18 -19.66 -9.21
CA HIS A 271 3.54 -20.61 -10.12
C HIS A 271 2.23 -21.13 -9.51
N PRO A 272 1.22 -21.48 -10.33
CA PRO A 272 -0.03 -22.06 -9.83
C PRO A 272 0.15 -23.32 -8.97
N GLY A 273 1.19 -24.11 -9.27
CA GLY A 273 1.53 -25.31 -8.52
C GLY A 273 2.38 -25.07 -7.25
N CYS A 274 3.01 -23.91 -7.10
CA CYS A 274 3.90 -23.64 -5.98
C CYS A 274 3.16 -23.12 -4.73
N GLY A 275 2.14 -22.29 -4.94
CA GLY A 275 1.35 -21.70 -3.86
C GLY A 275 0.08 -21.06 -4.39
N ARG A 276 -0.89 -20.79 -3.50
CA ARG A 276 -2.10 -20.04 -3.84
C ARG A 276 -1.87 -18.55 -3.60
N THR A 277 -2.66 -17.73 -4.28
CA THR A 277 -2.75 -16.29 -4.01
C THR A 277 -3.16 -16.05 -2.56
N ARG A 278 -2.37 -15.29 -1.83
CA ARG A 278 -2.69 -14.84 -0.46
C ARG A 278 -1.87 -13.61 -0.08
N ILE A 279 -2.29 -12.97 0.99
CA ILE A 279 -1.47 -12.03 1.75
C ILE A 279 -0.66 -12.85 2.76
N TRP A 280 0.63 -12.56 2.83
CA TRP A 280 1.59 -13.22 3.71
C TRP A 280 2.12 -12.22 4.72
N PRO A 281 2.10 -12.53 6.02
CA PRO A 281 2.99 -11.85 6.93
C PRO A 281 4.43 -12.28 6.59
N TRP A 282 5.38 -11.34 6.62
CA TRP A 282 6.76 -11.63 6.23
C TRP A 282 7.38 -12.84 6.95
N PRO A 283 7.18 -13.02 8.28
CA PRO A 283 7.66 -14.21 8.97
C PRO A 283 7.13 -15.53 8.38
N GLU A 284 5.83 -15.61 8.05
CA GLU A 284 5.25 -16.83 7.47
C GLU A 284 5.83 -17.14 6.09
N LEU A 285 6.01 -16.11 5.26
CA LEU A 285 6.58 -16.27 3.92
C LEU A 285 8.04 -16.78 4.00
N MET A 286 8.83 -16.23 4.92
CA MET A 286 10.21 -16.67 5.16
C MET A 286 10.26 -18.08 5.75
N ALA A 287 9.34 -18.44 6.65
CA ALA A 287 9.21 -19.80 7.17
C ALA A 287 8.93 -20.79 6.02
N GLU A 288 8.04 -20.44 5.09
CA GLU A 288 7.72 -21.29 3.95
C GLU A 288 8.92 -21.46 3.01
N ARG A 289 9.68 -20.39 2.73
CA ARG A 289 10.93 -20.49 1.98
C ARG A 289 11.96 -21.39 2.66
N GLN A 290 12.14 -21.23 3.97
CA GLN A 290 13.05 -22.05 4.77
C GLN A 290 12.62 -23.53 4.75
N ARG A 291 11.32 -23.84 4.87
CA ARG A 291 10.78 -25.21 4.76
C ARG A 291 11.10 -25.85 3.41
N ARG A 292 11.19 -25.05 2.35
CA ARG A 292 11.52 -25.50 0.99
C ARG A 292 13.03 -25.57 0.72
N GLY A 293 13.86 -25.22 1.70
CA GLY A 293 15.32 -25.21 1.55
C GLY A 293 15.84 -24.04 0.70
N LEU A 294 15.03 -23.01 0.48
CA LEU A 294 15.43 -21.81 -0.26
C LEU A 294 16.24 -20.88 0.64
N TYR A 295 17.02 -19.99 0.00
CA TYR A 295 17.77 -18.99 0.75
C TYR A 295 16.84 -18.02 1.47
N VAL A 296 17.15 -17.78 2.74
CA VAL A 296 16.53 -16.78 3.62
C VAL A 296 17.67 -16.05 4.35
N ALA A 297 17.63 -14.72 4.30
CA ALA A 297 18.61 -13.86 4.94
C ALA A 297 18.68 -14.17 6.45
N PRO A 298 19.87 -14.16 7.08
CA PRO A 298 20.02 -14.55 8.49
C PRO A 298 19.05 -13.85 9.46
N GLU A 299 18.78 -12.57 9.24
CA GLU A 299 17.86 -11.71 10.00
C GLU A 299 16.38 -12.09 9.83
N ASP A 300 16.03 -12.74 8.71
CA ASP A 300 14.67 -13.12 8.35
C ASP A 300 14.39 -14.60 8.63
N ARG A 301 15.39 -15.36 9.10
CA ARG A 301 15.24 -16.79 9.42
C ARG A 301 14.26 -16.99 10.55
N GLN A 302 13.34 -17.92 10.32
CA GLN A 302 12.32 -18.27 11.29
C GLN A 302 12.82 -19.43 12.17
N PRO A 303 12.43 -19.45 13.46
CA PRO A 303 12.77 -20.58 14.32
C PRO A 303 12.19 -21.87 13.74
N GLU A 304 12.94 -22.98 13.80
CA GLU A 304 12.50 -24.29 13.27
C GLU A 304 11.19 -24.77 13.91
N LYS A 305 10.91 -24.30 15.12
CA LYS A 305 9.64 -24.49 15.81
C LYS A 305 9.08 -23.11 16.14
N PRO A 306 7.87 -22.75 15.66
CA PRO A 306 7.20 -21.54 16.10
C PRO A 306 7.13 -21.51 17.63
N PRO A 307 7.18 -20.33 18.26
CA PRO A 307 6.88 -20.23 19.68
C PRO A 307 5.54 -20.93 19.92
N VAL A 308 5.51 -21.90 20.83
CA VAL A 308 4.28 -22.61 21.17
C VAL A 308 3.30 -21.53 21.63
N PRO A 309 2.15 -21.35 20.95
CA PRO A 309 1.16 -20.39 21.42
C PRO A 309 0.83 -20.74 22.87
N GLY A 310 0.58 -19.72 23.68
CA GLY A 310 0.13 -19.92 25.05
C GLY A 310 -1.13 -20.81 25.13
N PRO A 311 -1.64 -21.11 26.33
CA PRO A 311 -2.91 -21.82 26.45
C PRO A 311 -3.97 -21.13 25.59
N ARG A 312 -4.71 -21.92 24.80
CA ARG A 312 -5.82 -21.43 23.95
C ARG A 312 -6.82 -20.66 24.82
N ASN A 313 -7.19 -19.46 24.40
CA ASN A 313 -8.24 -18.68 25.06
C ASN A 313 -9.62 -19.32 24.80
N ALA A 314 -10.61 -18.97 25.62
CA ALA A 314 -11.99 -19.33 25.29
C ALA A 314 -12.44 -18.55 24.04
N ASP A 315 -13.22 -19.18 23.17
CA ASP A 315 -13.87 -18.44 22.09
C ASP A 315 -14.89 -17.47 22.68
N TYR A 316 -14.98 -16.28 22.11
CA TYR A 316 -15.96 -15.28 22.48
C TYR A 316 -16.87 -14.94 21.30
N THR A 317 -18.17 -14.82 21.58
CA THR A 317 -19.16 -14.36 20.61
C THR A 317 -20.11 -13.38 21.25
N HIS A 318 -20.31 -12.24 20.59
CA HIS A 318 -21.23 -11.20 21.03
C HIS A 318 -22.30 -10.92 19.98
N PHE A 319 -23.53 -10.66 20.43
CA PHE A 319 -24.66 -10.31 19.58
C PHE A 319 -25.17 -8.92 19.92
N SER A 320 -25.27 -8.06 18.91
CA SER A 320 -25.83 -6.72 19.06
C SER A 320 -26.60 -6.31 17.80
N VAL A 321 -27.01 -5.05 17.71
CA VAL A 321 -27.55 -4.46 16.50
C VAL A 321 -26.73 -3.23 16.17
N ALA A 322 -26.29 -3.11 14.92
CA ALA A 322 -25.54 -1.95 14.43
C ALA A 322 -26.46 -1.07 13.58
N ARG A 323 -26.20 0.22 13.59
CA ARG A 323 -26.87 1.16 12.68
C ARG A 323 -26.17 1.11 11.33
N GLN A 324 -26.93 0.95 10.27
CA GLN A 324 -26.36 0.99 8.91
C GLN A 324 -26.15 2.45 8.47
N PRO A 325 -25.06 2.75 7.74
CA PRO A 325 -24.93 3.99 7.00
C PRO A 325 -26.13 4.20 6.07
N GLY A 326 -26.81 5.34 6.18
CA GLY A 326 -28.07 5.60 5.46
C GLY A 326 -29.35 5.22 6.22
N GLY A 327 -29.24 4.64 7.43
CA GLY A 327 -30.37 4.34 8.32
C GLY A 327 -30.79 2.88 8.31
N GLY A 328 -31.55 2.48 9.34
CA GLY A 328 -31.90 1.09 9.60
C GLY A 328 -30.95 0.40 10.58
N MET A 329 -31.37 -0.77 11.06
CA MET A 329 -30.61 -1.59 11.99
C MET A 329 -30.28 -2.92 11.33
N VAL A 330 -29.01 -3.31 11.39
CA VAL A 330 -28.53 -4.62 10.93
C VAL A 330 -28.13 -5.45 12.16
N PRO A 331 -28.46 -6.74 12.22
CA PRO A 331 -27.95 -7.60 13.28
C PRO A 331 -26.43 -7.68 13.19
N LEU A 332 -25.75 -7.54 14.32
CA LEU A 332 -24.30 -7.64 14.44
C LEU A 332 -23.94 -8.90 15.20
N VAL A 333 -22.99 -9.66 14.67
CA VAL A 333 -22.29 -10.71 15.41
C VAL A 333 -20.80 -10.43 15.37
N LEU A 334 -20.17 -10.44 16.53
CA LEU A 334 -18.72 -10.33 16.68
C LEU A 334 -18.19 -11.67 17.21
N VAL A 335 -17.13 -12.18 16.58
CA VAL A 335 -16.44 -13.41 16.99
C VAL A 335 -14.99 -13.08 17.29
N GLU A 336 -14.50 -13.54 18.44
CA GLU A 336 -13.08 -13.64 18.76
C GLU A 336 -12.73 -15.12 18.88
N PRO A 337 -12.01 -15.68 17.89
CA PRO A 337 -11.48 -17.02 18.01
C PRO A 337 -10.53 -17.09 19.21
N GLY A 338 -10.65 -18.14 20.02
CA GLY A 338 -9.80 -18.34 21.19
C GLY A 338 -8.38 -18.81 20.82
N GLU A 339 -8.19 -19.30 19.60
CA GLU A 339 -6.89 -19.70 19.08
C GLU A 339 -6.17 -18.48 18.50
N PRO A 340 -5.01 -18.08 19.07
CA PRO A 340 -4.21 -17.00 18.49
C PRO A 340 -3.63 -17.44 17.14
N ASP A 341 -3.44 -16.48 16.25
CA ASP A 341 -2.78 -16.74 14.98
C ASP A 341 -1.30 -17.07 15.19
N GLU A 342 -0.77 -18.02 14.41
CA GLU A 342 0.60 -18.51 14.53
C GLU A 342 1.64 -17.39 14.41
N TYR A 343 1.33 -16.37 13.60
CA TYR A 343 2.20 -15.20 13.37
C TYR A 343 1.67 -13.93 14.04
N GLY A 344 0.88 -14.09 15.11
CA GLY A 344 0.38 -12.98 15.91
C GLY A 344 -0.58 -12.07 15.14
N ILE A 345 -0.53 -10.77 15.42
CA ILE A 345 -1.47 -9.82 14.84
C ILE A 345 -1.30 -9.68 13.31
N GLU A 346 -0.07 -9.70 12.82
CA GLU A 346 0.22 -9.62 11.39
C GLU A 346 -0.31 -10.84 10.65
N GLY A 347 -0.12 -12.04 11.22
CA GLY A 347 -0.70 -13.27 10.70
C GLY A 347 -2.21 -13.24 10.65
N TYR A 348 -2.84 -12.78 11.75
CA TYR A 348 -4.28 -12.60 11.81
C TYR A 348 -4.79 -11.68 10.68
N LEU A 349 -4.19 -10.50 10.51
CA LEU A 349 -4.58 -9.55 9.47
C LEU A 349 -4.40 -10.15 8.08
N ALA A 350 -3.23 -10.72 7.80
CA ALA A 350 -2.93 -11.33 6.51
C ALA A 350 -3.89 -12.48 6.18
N ALA A 351 -4.19 -13.37 7.13
CA ALA A 351 -5.10 -14.48 6.95
C ALA A 351 -6.53 -14.02 6.67
N ARG A 352 -7.04 -13.07 7.47
CA ARG A 352 -8.41 -12.54 7.30
C ARG A 352 -8.56 -11.74 6.01
N LEU A 353 -7.59 -10.90 5.65
CA LEU A 353 -7.61 -10.19 4.37
C LEU A 353 -7.58 -11.19 3.20
N SER A 354 -6.73 -12.23 3.25
CA SER A 354 -6.67 -13.31 2.25
C SER A 354 -7.99 -14.08 2.09
N GLU A 355 -8.82 -14.06 3.11
CA GLU A 355 -10.15 -14.66 3.13
C GLU A 355 -11.25 -13.74 2.58
N GLY A 356 -10.91 -12.50 2.26
CA GLY A 356 -11.79 -11.46 1.73
C GLY A 356 -12.36 -10.53 2.80
N PHE A 357 -11.98 -10.68 4.07
CA PHE A 357 -12.39 -9.73 5.10
C PHE A 357 -11.81 -8.35 4.82
N LYS A 358 -12.54 -7.30 5.20
CA LYS A 358 -12.13 -5.91 5.02
C LYS A 358 -12.26 -5.15 6.33
N PRO A 359 -11.49 -4.08 6.54
CA PRO A 359 -11.73 -3.15 7.65
C PRO A 359 -13.17 -2.63 7.60
N VAL A 360 -13.82 -2.60 8.76
CA VAL A 360 -15.21 -2.10 8.87
C VAL A 360 -15.22 -0.76 9.58
N ASP A 361 -15.77 0.25 8.92
CA ASP A 361 -16.03 1.55 9.53
C ASP A 361 -17.28 1.51 10.41
N LEU A 362 -17.07 1.38 11.72
CA LEU A 362 -18.14 1.44 12.72
C LEU A 362 -18.61 2.87 13.03
N GLY A 363 -17.88 3.90 12.58
CA GLY A 363 -18.28 5.31 12.68
C GLY A 363 -19.37 5.70 11.69
N GLY A 364 -19.61 4.87 10.67
CA GLY A 364 -20.72 5.01 9.72
C GLY A 364 -20.47 6.00 8.59
N GLY A 365 -19.21 6.35 8.33
CA GLY A 365 -18.79 7.16 7.18
C GLY A 365 -18.79 6.38 5.87
N GLN A 366 -18.63 5.05 5.91
CA GLN A 366 -18.66 4.18 4.75
C GLN A 366 -19.67 3.03 4.88
N PRO A 367 -20.34 2.60 3.79
CA PRO A 367 -21.14 1.39 3.78
C PRO A 367 -20.36 0.17 4.25
N PHE A 368 -21.03 -0.76 4.94
CA PHE A 368 -20.39 -2.02 5.32
C PHE A 368 -20.06 -2.83 4.06
N PRO A 369 -18.83 -3.37 3.95
CA PRO A 369 -18.44 -4.20 2.82
C PRO A 369 -19.27 -5.49 2.81
N VAL A 370 -19.51 -6.07 1.64
CA VAL A 370 -20.15 -7.38 1.50
C VAL A 370 -19.06 -8.46 1.51
N LEU A 371 -19.28 -9.54 2.27
CA LEU A 371 -18.40 -10.70 2.32
C LEU A 371 -18.98 -11.84 1.49
N ASP A 372 -18.54 -11.91 0.24
CA ASP A 372 -19.03 -12.92 -0.71
C ASP A 372 -18.62 -14.33 -0.32
N GLY A 373 -19.54 -15.29 -0.50
CA GLY A 373 -19.34 -16.68 -0.13
C GLY A 373 -19.40 -16.97 1.39
N TRP A 374 -19.55 -15.96 2.24
CA TRP A 374 -19.67 -16.12 3.69
C TRP A 374 -21.12 -16.09 4.16
N HIS A 375 -21.46 -16.91 5.15
CA HIS A 375 -22.79 -16.88 5.77
C HIS A 375 -22.80 -17.38 7.22
N LEU A 376 -23.74 -16.83 8.00
CA LEU A 376 -24.08 -17.33 9.33
C LEU A 376 -25.12 -18.43 9.19
N ARG A 377 -24.90 -19.57 9.86
CA ARG A 377 -25.89 -20.63 10.00
C ARG A 377 -26.57 -20.50 11.36
N CYS A 378 -27.89 -20.41 11.33
CA CYS A 378 -28.73 -20.39 12.52
C CYS A 378 -29.69 -21.59 12.55
N GLU A 379 -29.85 -22.18 13.73
CA GLU A 379 -30.78 -23.28 13.99
C GLU A 379 -31.57 -23.02 15.26
N ARG A 380 -32.91 -23.11 15.18
CA ARG A 380 -33.83 -22.90 16.31
C ARG A 380 -33.51 -21.65 17.14
N GLY A 381 -33.26 -20.53 16.46
CA GLY A 381 -32.93 -19.25 17.10
C GLY A 381 -31.53 -19.17 17.72
N ARG A 382 -30.63 -20.11 17.40
CA ARG A 382 -29.23 -20.11 17.84
C ARG A 382 -28.30 -19.98 16.66
N MET A 383 -27.19 -19.24 16.81
CA MET A 383 -26.09 -19.27 15.86
C MET A 383 -25.25 -20.52 16.14
N VAL A 384 -25.04 -21.36 15.13
CA VAL A 384 -24.32 -22.64 15.28
C VAL A 384 -22.96 -22.64 14.59
N SER A 385 -22.82 -21.89 13.49
CA SER A 385 -21.55 -21.79 12.77
C SER A 385 -21.48 -20.58 11.85
N VAL A 386 -20.26 -20.16 11.55
CA VAL A 386 -19.91 -19.31 10.41
C VAL A 386 -19.37 -20.20 9.31
N MET A 387 -19.88 -20.03 8.10
CA MET A 387 -19.61 -20.89 6.95
C MET A 387 -18.97 -20.12 5.83
N ARG A 388 -18.01 -20.75 5.15
CA ARG A 388 -17.42 -20.27 3.89
C ARG A 388 -17.81 -21.21 2.75
N ALA A 389 -18.22 -20.65 1.62
CA ALA A 389 -18.51 -21.40 0.41
C ALA A 389 -17.28 -22.24 0.02
N GLY A 390 -17.49 -23.53 -0.28
CA GLY A 390 -16.41 -24.48 -0.61
C GLY A 390 -15.46 -24.88 0.54
N GLY A 391 -15.39 -24.11 1.63
CA GLY A 391 -14.46 -24.34 2.75
C GLY A 391 -15.08 -24.97 4.01
N GLY A 392 -16.40 -25.08 4.08
CA GLY A 392 -17.09 -25.64 5.24
C GLY A 392 -17.26 -24.62 6.38
N ALA A 393 -17.27 -25.10 7.62
CA ALA A 393 -17.44 -24.23 8.78
C ALA A 393 -16.08 -23.65 9.20
N TRP A 394 -15.97 -22.33 9.16
CA TRP A 394 -14.79 -21.60 9.63
C TRP A 394 -14.79 -21.50 11.16
N TYR A 395 -15.96 -21.19 11.74
CA TYR A 395 -16.16 -21.14 13.18
C TYR A 395 -17.35 -22.02 13.54
N ARG A 396 -17.15 -22.89 14.51
CA ARG A 396 -18.20 -23.73 15.09
C ARG A 396 -18.26 -23.48 16.57
N GLN A 397 -19.46 -23.54 17.10
CA GLN A 397 -19.65 -23.54 18.52
C GLN A 397 -20.56 -24.69 18.92
N GLU A 398 -20.04 -25.58 19.75
CA GLU A 398 -20.80 -26.69 20.29
C GLU A 398 -21.97 -26.19 21.13
N GLY A 399 -23.18 -26.70 20.86
CA GLY A 399 -24.42 -26.31 21.54
C GLY A 399 -25.08 -24.99 21.09
N GLY A 400 -24.37 -24.15 20.35
CA GLY A 400 -24.84 -22.89 19.75
C GLY A 400 -25.19 -21.77 20.73
N TYR A 401 -24.97 -20.51 20.33
CA TYR A 401 -25.27 -19.34 21.16
C TYR A 401 -26.71 -18.91 20.94
N ALA A 402 -27.43 -18.69 22.04
CA ALA A 402 -28.76 -18.09 21.99
C ALA A 402 -28.65 -16.66 21.42
N THR A 403 -29.26 -16.44 20.27
CA THR A 403 -29.32 -15.10 19.69
C THR A 403 -30.34 -14.25 20.45
N PRO A 404 -30.11 -12.95 20.70
CA PRO A 404 -31.11 -12.07 21.31
C PRO A 404 -32.36 -11.88 20.44
N GLY A 405 -33.50 -11.56 21.06
CA GLY A 405 -34.77 -11.39 20.33
C GLY A 405 -34.75 -10.24 19.32
N ASN A 406 -34.17 -9.10 19.69
CA ASN A 406 -33.95 -7.95 18.82
C ASN A 406 -33.00 -8.29 17.65
N TRP A 407 -31.94 -9.07 17.91
CA TRP A 407 -31.04 -9.57 16.88
C TRP A 407 -31.79 -10.41 15.85
N ARG A 408 -32.59 -11.40 16.31
CA ARG A 408 -33.39 -12.26 15.43
C ARG A 408 -34.40 -11.48 14.60
N GLN A 409 -35.02 -10.47 15.19
CA GLN A 409 -35.96 -9.60 14.48
C GLN A 409 -35.27 -8.86 13.34
N ALA A 410 -34.09 -8.29 13.57
CA ALA A 410 -33.30 -7.64 12.53
C ALA A 410 -32.81 -8.65 11.47
N ALA A 411 -32.42 -9.86 11.88
CA ALA A 411 -31.96 -10.94 11.00
C ALA A 411 -33.04 -11.53 10.08
N ARG A 412 -34.32 -11.14 10.22
CA ARG A 412 -35.37 -11.48 9.25
C ARG A 412 -35.08 -10.94 7.85
N GLN A 413 -34.25 -9.90 7.76
CA GLN A 413 -33.72 -9.37 6.49
C GLN A 413 -32.67 -10.30 5.84
N ARG A 414 -32.39 -11.47 6.45
CA ARG A 414 -31.47 -12.50 5.94
C ARG A 414 -30.04 -12.04 5.73
N THR A 415 -29.64 -10.94 6.36
CA THR A 415 -28.30 -10.37 6.31
C THR A 415 -27.86 -9.96 7.71
N ALA A 416 -26.58 -10.10 8.02
CA ALA A 416 -25.99 -9.65 9.27
C ALA A 416 -24.60 -9.06 9.03
N LEU A 417 -24.23 -8.07 9.84
CA LEU A 417 -22.85 -7.62 9.94
C LEU A 417 -22.08 -8.63 10.80
N PHE A 418 -21.09 -9.26 10.20
CA PHE A 418 -20.17 -10.17 10.87
C PHE A 418 -18.82 -9.49 11.04
N LEU A 419 -18.35 -9.41 12.29
CA LEU A 419 -17.06 -8.87 12.67
C LEU A 419 -16.20 -9.96 13.31
N VAL A 420 -14.90 -9.89 13.07
CA VAL A 420 -13.89 -10.73 13.70
C VAL A 420 -12.82 -9.83 14.31
N VAL A 421 -12.31 -10.25 15.47
CA VAL A 421 -11.18 -9.63 16.17
C VAL A 421 -10.15 -10.70 16.56
N PRO A 422 -8.87 -10.32 16.73
CA PRO A 422 -7.82 -11.27 17.08
C PRO A 422 -8.00 -11.83 18.50
N ALA A 423 -7.49 -13.03 18.75
CA ALA A 423 -7.55 -13.67 20.07
C ALA A 423 -6.90 -12.79 21.15
N GLY A 424 -7.54 -12.71 22.32
CA GLY A 424 -7.11 -11.85 23.43
C GLY A 424 -7.54 -10.39 23.32
N THR A 425 -8.35 -10.02 22.31
CA THR A 425 -8.82 -8.63 22.16
C THR A 425 -9.79 -8.24 23.27
N VAL A 426 -10.81 -9.05 23.51
CA VAL A 426 -11.88 -8.78 24.47
C VAL A 426 -11.56 -9.40 25.84
N GLY A 427 -10.91 -10.56 25.89
CA GLY A 427 -10.41 -11.21 27.11
C GLY A 427 -11.49 -11.67 28.11
N ASP A 428 -11.05 -12.08 29.32
CA ASP A 428 -11.91 -12.58 30.42
C ASP A 428 -12.70 -11.43 31.08
N ARG A 429 -13.72 -10.83 30.45
CA ARG A 429 -14.48 -9.73 31.07
C ARG A 429 -16.00 -9.74 30.86
N GLU A 430 -16.68 -9.61 32.00
CA GLU A 430 -18.11 -9.36 32.16
C GLU A 430 -18.42 -7.86 31.93
N GLY A 431 -19.33 -7.50 31.02
CA GLY A 431 -19.90 -6.15 30.93
C GLY A 431 -19.28 -5.18 29.90
N ASP A 432 -19.56 -3.88 30.04
CA ASP A 432 -19.34 -2.76 29.07
C ASP A 432 -17.89 -2.54 28.60
N ASP A 433 -16.91 -3.23 29.19
CA ASP A 433 -15.49 -3.17 28.80
C ASP A 433 -15.21 -3.70 27.38
N TRP A 434 -16.07 -4.60 26.87
CA TRP A 434 -15.85 -5.20 25.54
C TRP A 434 -15.98 -4.17 24.40
N LEU A 435 -16.91 -3.22 24.50
CA LEU A 435 -17.09 -2.17 23.48
C LEU A 435 -15.84 -1.30 23.37
N ALA A 436 -15.28 -0.89 24.51
CA ALA A 436 -14.05 -0.10 24.53
C ALA A 436 -12.86 -0.89 23.96
N ALA A 437 -12.79 -2.20 24.21
CA ALA A 437 -11.77 -3.07 23.62
C ALA A 437 -11.91 -3.17 22.09
N VAL A 438 -13.13 -3.39 21.60
CA VAL A 438 -13.41 -3.45 20.16
C VAL A 438 -13.17 -2.11 19.49
N SER A 439 -13.51 -0.97 20.11
CA SER A 439 -13.21 0.36 19.57
C SER A 439 -11.71 0.59 19.44
N ARG A 440 -10.90 0.24 20.46
CA ARG A 440 -9.43 0.32 20.36
C ARG A 440 -8.87 -0.59 19.26
N ALA A 441 -9.43 -1.80 19.13
CA ALA A 441 -9.06 -2.71 18.05
C ALA A 441 -9.44 -2.15 16.68
N ALA A 442 -10.59 -1.48 16.56
CA ALA A 442 -11.03 -0.84 15.32
C ALA A 442 -10.12 0.34 14.96
N GLU A 443 -9.77 1.18 15.93
CA GLU A 443 -8.80 2.29 15.76
C GLU A 443 -7.42 1.78 15.29
N ALA A 444 -7.02 0.60 15.74
CA ALA A 444 -5.81 -0.08 15.30
C ALA A 444 -5.96 -0.86 13.98
N GLY A 445 -7.14 -0.87 13.35
CA GLY A 445 -7.39 -1.61 12.10
C GLY A 445 -7.52 -3.13 12.26
N HIS A 446 -7.71 -3.63 13.48
CA HIS A 446 -7.78 -5.07 13.79
C HIS A 446 -9.20 -5.65 13.75
N VAL A 447 -10.22 -4.81 13.57
CA VAL A 447 -11.61 -5.25 13.40
C VAL A 447 -11.90 -5.41 11.92
N LEU A 448 -12.05 -6.65 11.48
CA LEU A 448 -12.29 -7.01 10.09
C LEU A 448 -13.65 -7.69 9.96
N GLY A 449 -14.34 -7.50 8.84
CA GLY A 449 -15.70 -7.98 8.73
C GLY A 449 -16.44 -7.55 7.47
N GLY A 450 -17.76 -7.72 7.51
CA GLY A 450 -18.68 -7.31 6.47
C GLY A 450 -20.05 -7.96 6.58
N LEU A 451 -20.93 -7.58 5.67
CA LEU A 451 -22.28 -8.11 5.55
C LEU A 451 -22.24 -9.53 4.96
N VAL A 452 -22.88 -10.45 5.66
CA VAL A 452 -23.01 -11.86 5.30
C VAL A 452 -24.46 -12.30 5.30
N ALA A 453 -24.77 -13.32 4.52
CA ALA A 453 -26.12 -13.90 4.53
C ALA A 453 -26.40 -14.67 5.84
N VAL A 454 -27.65 -14.66 6.29
CA VAL A 454 -28.12 -15.43 7.44
C VAL A 454 -29.01 -16.57 6.96
N ARG A 455 -28.54 -17.81 7.11
CA ARG A 455 -29.21 -19.02 6.63
C ARG A 455 -29.74 -19.88 7.78
N GLY A 456 -30.78 -20.66 7.49
CA GLY A 456 -31.42 -21.56 8.46
C GLY A 456 -32.61 -20.93 9.19
N THR A 457 -32.92 -21.46 10.38
CA THR A 457 -34.13 -21.15 11.14
C THR A 457 -33.82 -20.19 12.29
N LEU A 458 -34.51 -19.05 12.32
CA LEU A 458 -34.39 -18.03 13.36
C LEU A 458 -35.43 -18.16 14.47
N SER A 459 -36.46 -19.00 14.31
CA SER A 459 -37.57 -19.17 15.27
C SER A 459 -37.23 -20.11 16.42
#